data_AF-A0A7D8UV13-F1
#
_entry.id   AF-A0A7D8UV13-F1
#
_cell.length_a   1.000
_cell.length_b   1.000
_cell.length_c   1.000
_cell.angle_alpha   90.00
_cell.angle_beta   90.00
_cell.angle_gamma   90.00
#
_symmetry.space_group_name_H-M   'P 1'
#
loop_
_entity.id
_entity.type
_entity.pdbx_description
1 polymer ?
#
loop_
_entity_poly.entity_id
_entity_poly.type
_entity_poly.pdbx_seq_one_letter_code
_entity_poly.pdbx_strand_id
1 'polypeptide(L)'
;MIGTVSDDLTLQILDIRQSETDRSASQGHGHTDAVNSLAFNPASEFVLATGSADKTIALWDLRNLKDKLHSLEGHSDIVTSLAWHPFEEAVLASGSDDRRVIFWDLSRVGEEQLPDDQEDGPPELLFMHGGHTNSVADFSWNLNEPWVVCSAAQDNLIQIWKVAEAIVGKDPEDVPMEEIER
;
A
#
# COMPACT_ATOMS: atom_id res chain seq x y z
N MET A 1 12.23 13.33 -10.71
CA MET A 1 11.98 13.46 -9.27
C MET A 1 12.28 12.11 -8.64
N ILE A 2 12.87 12.09 -7.46
CA ILE A 2 13.15 10.86 -6.69
C ILE A 2 12.53 11.04 -5.32
N GLY A 3 11.85 10.02 -4.80
CA GLY A 3 11.40 10.00 -3.40
C GLY A 3 12.30 9.09 -2.58
N THR A 4 12.55 9.48 -1.33
CA THR A 4 13.35 8.70 -0.38
C THR A 4 12.66 8.66 0.97
N VAL A 5 12.80 7.55 1.67
CA VAL A 5 12.35 7.35 3.05
C VAL A 5 13.53 6.84 3.89
N SER A 6 13.47 7.03 5.21
CA SER A 6 14.62 6.81 6.09
C SER A 6 14.19 6.52 7.52
N ASP A 7 15.10 5.93 8.29
CA ASP A 7 14.99 5.70 9.73
C ASP A 7 14.87 7.00 10.54
N ASP A 8 15.20 8.14 9.94
CA ASP A 8 15.05 9.47 10.54
C ASP A 8 13.60 10.01 10.55
N LEU A 9 12.61 9.15 10.23
CA LEU A 9 11.17 9.44 10.17
C LEU A 9 10.72 10.25 8.95
N THR A 10 11.61 10.54 8.00
CA THR A 10 11.32 11.49 6.93
C THR A 10 10.94 10.81 5.61
N LEU A 11 9.93 11.38 4.96
CA LEU A 11 9.71 11.24 3.52
C LEU A 11 10.30 12.48 2.85
N GLN A 12 11.23 12.30 1.92
CA GLN A 12 11.83 13.42 1.17
C GLN A 12 11.63 13.23 -0.33
N ILE A 13 11.40 14.36 -1.02
CA ILE A 13 11.30 14.42 -2.48
C ILE A 13 12.46 15.26 -3.00
N LEU A 14 13.21 14.68 -3.92
CA LEU A 14 14.41 15.25 -4.52
C LEU A 14 14.14 15.65 -5.97
N ASP A 15 14.56 16.86 -6.33
CA ASP A 15 14.61 17.31 -7.72
C ASP A 15 16.05 17.26 -8.25
N ILE A 16 16.36 16.20 -8.98
CA ILE A 16 17.69 15.94 -9.56
C ILE A 16 18.16 16.99 -10.59
N ARG A 17 17.29 17.93 -10.98
CA ARG A 17 17.66 19.04 -11.88
C ARG A 17 18.33 20.17 -11.11
N GLN A 18 18.17 20.21 -9.78
CA GLN A 18 18.83 21.20 -8.93
C GLN A 18 20.28 20.76 -8.66
N SER A 19 21.20 21.72 -8.63
CA SER A 19 22.63 21.46 -8.39
C SER A 19 22.96 21.20 -6.92
N GLU A 20 22.09 21.63 -6.02
CA GLU A 20 22.23 21.42 -4.57
C GLU A 20 21.66 20.05 -4.20
N THR A 21 22.46 19.24 -3.50
CA THR A 21 22.11 17.86 -3.11
C THR A 21 21.94 17.69 -1.61
N ASP A 22 22.04 18.77 -0.85
CA ASP A 22 21.99 18.80 0.62
C ASP A 22 20.60 19.16 1.17
N ARG A 23 19.64 19.45 0.29
CA ARG A 23 18.25 19.71 0.65
C ARG A 23 17.26 19.00 -0.25
N SER A 24 16.12 18.64 0.33
CA SER A 24 14.96 18.15 -0.41
C SER A 24 14.14 19.30 -0.99
N ALA A 25 13.42 19.02 -2.07
CA ALA A 25 12.46 19.94 -2.67
C ALA A 25 11.17 20.03 -1.82
N SER A 26 10.77 18.91 -1.23
CA SER A 26 9.69 18.83 -0.26
C SER A 26 9.93 17.67 0.71
N GLN A 27 9.31 17.76 1.89
CA GLN A 27 9.45 16.76 2.95
C GLN A 27 8.12 16.56 3.66
N GLY A 28 7.84 15.32 4.04
CA GLY A 28 6.73 14.94 4.90
C GLY A 28 7.23 14.32 6.21
N HIS A 29 6.51 14.60 7.28
CA HIS A 29 6.71 14.02 8.61
C HIS A 29 5.35 13.57 9.13
N GLY A 30 5.21 12.30 9.46
CA GLY A 30 3.91 11.76 9.92
C GLY A 30 3.95 10.36 10.49
N HIS A 31 5.10 9.68 10.38
CA HIS A 31 5.37 8.44 11.08
C HIS A 31 6.06 8.70 12.42
N THR A 32 5.86 7.79 13.37
CA THR A 32 6.46 7.86 14.71
C THR A 32 7.66 6.93 14.88
N ASP A 33 7.97 6.14 13.85
CA ASP A 33 9.13 5.26 13.78
C ASP A 33 9.67 5.19 12.33
N ALA A 34 10.77 4.47 12.12
CA ALA A 34 11.52 4.37 10.86
C ALA A 34 10.62 4.08 9.65
N VAL A 35 10.84 4.80 8.55
CA VAL A 35 10.05 4.64 7.32
C VAL A 35 10.81 3.72 6.35
N ASN A 36 10.31 2.51 6.16
CA ASN A 36 11.02 1.44 5.46
C ASN A 36 10.72 1.38 3.96
N SER A 37 9.56 1.86 3.53
CA SER A 37 9.11 1.71 2.14
C SER A 37 8.34 2.93 1.64
N LEU A 38 8.43 3.17 0.33
CA LEU A 38 7.77 4.24 -0.40
C LEU A 38 7.27 3.69 -1.73
N ALA A 39 6.01 3.96 -2.07
CA ALA A 39 5.42 3.57 -3.35
C ALA A 39 4.61 4.73 -3.95
N PHE A 40 4.99 5.16 -5.16
CA PHE A 40 4.19 6.11 -5.96
C PHE A 40 3.05 5.38 -6.64
N ASN A 41 1.85 5.95 -6.62
CA ASN A 41 0.71 5.39 -7.33
C ASN A 41 0.95 5.52 -8.86
N PRO A 42 0.83 4.45 -9.65
CA PRO A 42 1.06 4.50 -11.09
C PRO A 42 -0.06 5.21 -11.87
N ALA A 43 -1.28 5.26 -11.32
CA ALA A 43 -2.43 5.90 -11.93
C ALA A 43 -2.60 7.38 -11.52
N SER A 44 -2.09 7.77 -10.35
CA SER A 44 -2.19 9.14 -9.83
C SER A 44 -0.82 9.81 -9.71
N GLU A 45 -0.65 10.95 -10.40
CA GLU A 45 0.60 11.73 -10.35
C GLU A 45 0.92 12.31 -8.97
N PHE A 46 -0.07 12.36 -8.06
CA PHE A 46 0.05 13.05 -6.78
C PHE A 46 -0.01 12.12 -5.58
N VAL A 47 -0.50 10.89 -5.72
CA VAL A 47 -0.68 9.98 -4.57
C VAL A 47 0.55 9.09 -4.41
N LEU A 48 1.01 8.97 -3.18
CA LEU A 48 2.06 8.03 -2.79
C LEU A 48 1.79 7.51 -1.38
N ALA A 49 2.37 6.35 -1.07
CA ALA A 49 2.23 5.67 0.21
C ALA A 49 3.60 5.43 0.84
N THR A 50 3.68 5.51 2.16
CA THR A 50 4.87 5.15 2.94
C THR A 50 4.53 4.13 4.02
N GLY A 51 5.37 3.11 4.18
CA GLY A 51 5.20 2.06 5.18
C GLY A 51 6.30 2.14 6.24
N SER A 52 5.93 1.93 7.50
CA SER A 52 6.77 2.27 8.65
C SER A 52 6.86 1.17 9.72
N ALA A 53 7.90 1.26 10.54
CA ALA A 53 8.07 0.49 11.77
C ALA A 53 7.03 0.84 12.84
N ASP A 54 6.29 1.94 12.70
CA ASP A 54 5.13 2.26 13.54
C ASP A 54 3.89 1.42 13.19
N LYS A 55 4.02 0.45 12.29
CA LYS A 55 3.01 -0.53 11.88
C LYS A 55 1.89 0.04 11.01
N THR A 56 2.01 1.30 10.60
CA THR A 56 1.02 1.99 9.77
C THR A 56 1.55 2.25 8.36
N ILE A 57 0.62 2.53 7.47
CA ILE A 57 0.91 3.02 6.12
C ILE A 57 0.28 4.41 6.00
N ALA A 58 1.08 5.42 5.67
CA ALA A 58 0.58 6.76 5.44
C ALA A 58 0.35 7.02 3.96
N LEU A 59 -0.79 7.61 3.61
CA LEU A 59 -1.07 8.13 2.28
C LEU A 59 -0.79 9.63 2.22
N TRP A 60 -0.21 10.08 1.12
CA TRP A 60 0.21 11.46 0.94
C TRP A 60 -0.23 12.04 -0.40
N ASP A 61 -0.51 13.34 -0.40
CA ASP A 61 -0.61 14.16 -1.61
C ASP A 61 0.72 14.87 -1.83
N LEU A 62 1.40 14.58 -2.92
CA LEU A 62 2.67 15.19 -3.31
C LEU A 62 2.60 16.73 -3.38
N ARG A 63 1.42 17.29 -3.65
CA ARG A 63 1.18 18.73 -3.69
C ARG A 63 1.19 19.36 -2.29
N ASN A 64 0.93 18.57 -1.24
CA ASN A 64 0.98 18.98 0.16
C ASN A 64 1.44 17.83 1.09
N LEU A 65 2.75 17.68 1.26
CA LEU A 65 3.33 16.69 2.17
C LEU A 65 3.32 17.08 3.66
N LYS A 66 2.70 18.22 4.02
CA LYS A 66 2.69 18.66 5.43
C LYS A 66 1.83 17.77 6.31
N ASP A 67 0.73 17.28 5.77
CA ASP A 67 -0.26 16.48 6.47
C ASP A 67 -0.50 15.18 5.71
N LYS A 68 -0.74 14.09 6.44
CA LYS A 68 -1.17 12.82 5.85
C LYS A 68 -2.58 12.98 5.28
N LEU A 69 -2.84 12.37 4.13
CA LEU A 69 -4.21 12.24 3.62
C LEU A 69 -5.01 11.26 4.48
N HIS A 70 -4.39 10.13 4.81
CA HIS A 70 -5.00 9.05 5.58
C HIS A 70 -3.91 8.13 6.16
N SER A 71 -4.30 7.27 7.10
CA SER A 71 -3.44 6.25 7.72
C SER A 71 -4.15 4.90 7.64
N LEU A 72 -3.51 3.91 7.01
CA LEU A 72 -4.01 2.54 6.95
C LEU A 72 -3.46 1.78 8.17
N GLU A 73 -4.37 1.23 8.95
CA GLU A 73 -4.09 0.54 10.22
C GLU A 73 -4.62 -0.90 10.13
N GLY A 74 -3.81 -1.88 10.51
CA GLY A 74 -4.20 -3.29 10.47
C GLY A 74 -3.03 -4.27 10.58
N HIS A 75 -1.82 -3.84 10.22
CA HIS A 75 -0.60 -4.59 10.53
C HIS A 75 -0.32 -4.58 12.03
N SER A 76 0.20 -5.71 12.54
CA SER A 76 0.54 -5.87 13.97
C SER A 76 2.04 -5.72 14.25
N ASP A 77 2.85 -5.59 13.21
CA ASP A 77 4.30 -5.39 13.25
C ASP A 77 4.78 -4.50 12.10
N ILE A 78 6.10 -4.30 12.00
CA ILE A 78 6.76 -3.40 11.04
C ILE A 78 6.28 -3.63 9.61
N VAL A 79 5.91 -2.55 8.91
CA VAL A 79 5.60 -2.60 7.47
C VAL A 79 6.90 -2.45 6.69
N THR A 80 7.23 -3.46 5.89
CA THR A 80 8.54 -3.58 5.21
C THR A 80 8.48 -3.27 3.73
N SER A 81 7.34 -3.50 3.08
CA SER A 81 7.19 -3.40 1.62
C SER A 81 5.81 -2.86 1.24
N LEU A 82 5.78 -2.11 0.14
CA LEU A 82 4.57 -1.54 -0.44
C LEU A 82 4.61 -1.67 -1.96
N ALA A 83 3.48 -2.01 -2.57
CA ALA A 83 3.35 -2.01 -4.02
C ALA A 83 1.89 -1.74 -4.43
N TRP A 84 1.69 -0.71 -5.26
CA TRP A 84 0.40 -0.42 -5.88
C TRP A 84 0.03 -1.52 -6.87
N HIS A 85 -1.26 -1.83 -6.95
CA HIS A 85 -1.77 -2.78 -7.92
C HIS A 85 -1.54 -2.24 -9.35
N PRO A 86 -1.06 -3.06 -10.30
CA PRO A 86 -0.75 -2.59 -11.65
C PRO A 86 -1.99 -2.28 -12.50
N PHE A 87 -3.19 -2.74 -12.11
CA PHE A 87 -4.42 -2.61 -12.90
C PHE A 87 -5.59 -1.92 -12.18
N GLU A 88 -5.55 -1.79 -10.86
CA GLU A 88 -6.65 -1.23 -10.07
C GLU A 88 -6.11 -0.03 -9.30
N GLU A 89 -6.57 1.16 -9.67
CA GLU A 89 -5.93 2.43 -9.30
C GLU A 89 -5.98 2.71 -7.79
N ALA A 90 -7.03 2.22 -7.13
CA ALA A 90 -7.27 2.40 -5.70
C ALA A 90 -6.64 1.32 -4.82
N VAL A 91 -6.00 0.29 -5.40
CA VAL A 91 -5.54 -0.87 -4.64
C VAL A 91 -4.04 -0.76 -4.33
N LEU A 92 -3.71 -0.89 -3.05
CA LEU A 92 -2.34 -0.96 -2.53
C LEU A 92 -2.13 -2.28 -1.79
N ALA A 93 -0.97 -2.91 -1.96
CA ALA A 93 -0.54 -4.02 -1.11
C ALA A 93 0.58 -3.60 -0.17
N SER A 94 0.64 -4.26 0.98
CA SER A 94 1.70 -4.13 1.97
C SER A 94 2.16 -5.48 2.51
N GLY A 95 3.46 -5.62 2.76
CA GLY A 95 4.06 -6.77 3.44
C GLY A 95 4.66 -6.34 4.78
N SER A 96 4.65 -7.24 5.76
CA SER A 96 5.07 -6.94 7.12
C SER A 96 5.79 -8.11 7.82
N ASP A 97 6.55 -7.76 8.86
CA ASP A 97 7.13 -8.68 9.82
C ASP A 97 6.08 -9.48 10.60
N ASP A 98 4.82 -9.05 10.61
CA ASP A 98 3.70 -9.81 11.19
C ASP A 98 3.31 -11.06 10.39
N ARG A 99 4.02 -11.31 9.28
CA ARG A 99 3.89 -12.46 8.38
C ARG A 99 2.64 -12.39 7.50
N ARG A 100 2.09 -11.20 7.32
CA ARG A 100 0.93 -10.93 6.46
C ARG A 100 1.32 -10.11 5.24
N VAL A 101 0.61 -10.37 4.15
CA VAL A 101 0.45 -9.42 3.06
C VAL A 101 -0.98 -8.92 3.10
N ILE A 102 -1.20 -7.62 3.21
CA ILE A 102 -2.54 -7.01 3.27
C ILE A 102 -2.78 -6.23 1.97
N PHE A 103 -3.96 -6.39 1.39
CA PHE A 103 -4.44 -5.54 0.31
C PHE A 103 -5.43 -4.53 0.87
N TRP A 104 -5.28 -3.30 0.41
CA TRP A 104 -6.06 -2.15 0.81
C TRP A 104 -6.78 -1.60 -0.41
N ASP A 105 -8.08 -1.37 -0.29
CA ASP A 105 -8.88 -0.68 -1.30
C ASP A 105 -9.25 0.71 -0.82
N LEU A 106 -8.63 1.72 -1.42
CA LEU A 106 -8.78 3.09 -1.01
C LEU A 106 -10.13 3.71 -1.37
N SER A 107 -10.92 3.10 -2.28
CA SER A 107 -12.27 3.60 -2.55
C SER A 107 -13.23 3.34 -1.39
N ARG A 108 -12.88 2.42 -0.49
CA ARG A 108 -13.70 2.02 0.66
C ARG A 108 -13.42 2.82 1.92
N VAL A 109 -12.45 3.73 1.88
CA VAL A 109 -12.11 4.58 3.01
C VAL A 109 -13.33 5.41 3.43
N GLY A 110 -13.75 5.24 4.68
CA GLY A 110 -14.90 5.94 5.25
C GLY A 110 -16.26 5.29 4.97
N GLU A 111 -16.31 4.10 4.36
CA GLU A 111 -17.53 3.30 4.31
C GLU A 111 -18.01 2.93 5.73
N GLU A 112 -19.33 2.87 5.92
CA GLU A 112 -19.90 2.39 7.18
C GLU A 112 -19.84 0.86 7.24
N GLN A 113 -19.38 0.33 8.39
CA GLN A 113 -19.32 -1.11 8.66
C GLN A 113 -20.26 -1.51 9.80
N LEU A 114 -20.73 -2.76 9.77
CA LEU A 114 -21.42 -3.34 10.92
C LEU A 114 -20.46 -3.44 12.13
N PRO A 115 -20.97 -3.45 13.37
CA PRO A 115 -20.11 -3.54 14.55
C PRO A 115 -19.20 -4.76 14.57
N ASP A 116 -19.68 -5.91 14.11
CA ASP A 116 -18.91 -7.16 14.09
C ASP A 116 -17.77 -7.08 13.05
N ASP A 117 -17.98 -6.41 11.91
CA ASP A 117 -16.96 -6.26 10.86
C ASP A 117 -15.82 -5.32 11.28
N GLN A 118 -16.09 -4.37 12.18
CA GLN A 118 -15.06 -3.46 12.71
C GLN A 118 -14.02 -4.19 13.56
N GLU A 119 -14.33 -5.38 14.07
CA GLU A 119 -13.36 -6.22 14.79
C GLU A 119 -12.31 -6.84 13.85
N ASP A 120 -12.65 -7.04 12.57
CA ASP A 120 -11.77 -7.64 11.57
C ASP A 120 -10.83 -6.62 10.91
N GLY A 121 -11.17 -5.32 10.98
CA GLY A 121 -10.34 -4.23 10.49
C GLY A 121 -11.15 -3.08 9.88
N PRO A 122 -10.45 -2.03 9.42
CA PRO A 122 -11.11 -0.88 8.78
C PRO A 122 -11.72 -1.27 7.41
N PRO A 123 -12.66 -0.49 6.87
CA PRO A 123 -13.40 -0.86 5.65
C PRO A 123 -12.50 -0.99 4.41
N GLU A 124 -11.40 -0.25 4.37
CA GLU A 124 -10.41 -0.34 3.31
C GLU A 124 -9.54 -1.60 3.35
N LEU A 125 -9.56 -2.41 4.42
CA LEU A 125 -8.85 -3.68 4.46
C LEU A 125 -9.62 -4.70 3.61
N LEU A 126 -9.14 -4.90 2.38
CA LEU A 126 -9.79 -5.76 1.38
C LEU A 126 -9.50 -7.24 1.59
N PHE A 127 -8.24 -7.59 1.84
CA PHE A 127 -7.79 -8.98 1.94
C PHE A 127 -6.51 -9.10 2.77
N MET A 128 -6.39 -10.20 3.52
CA MET A 128 -5.19 -10.53 4.28
C MET A 128 -4.69 -11.94 3.93
N HIS A 129 -3.49 -12.01 3.34
CA HIS A 129 -2.80 -13.28 3.09
C HIS A 129 -2.11 -13.79 4.35
N GLY A 130 -2.54 -14.96 4.83
CA GLY A 130 -2.00 -15.60 6.03
C GLY A 130 -1.07 -16.79 5.77
N GLY A 131 -0.67 -17.03 4.52
CA GLY A 131 0.04 -18.26 4.13
C GLY A 131 1.50 -18.37 4.58
N HIS A 132 2.14 -17.27 4.97
CA HIS A 132 3.54 -17.27 5.42
C HIS A 132 3.67 -17.58 6.92
N THR A 133 4.73 -18.30 7.28
CA THR A 133 5.05 -18.70 8.66
C THR A 133 6.13 -17.84 9.31
N ASN A 134 6.78 -16.97 8.53
CA ASN A 134 7.83 -16.06 8.96
C ASN A 134 7.67 -14.69 8.26
N SER A 135 8.46 -13.68 8.68
CA SER A 135 8.39 -12.30 8.18
C SER A 135 8.42 -12.28 6.65
N VAL A 136 7.54 -11.47 6.05
CA VAL A 136 7.51 -11.26 4.61
C VAL A 136 8.68 -10.35 4.24
N ALA A 137 9.61 -10.91 3.46
CA ALA A 137 10.82 -10.20 3.04
C ALA A 137 10.53 -9.24 1.88
N ASP A 138 9.75 -9.69 0.89
CA ASP A 138 9.30 -8.87 -0.24
C ASP A 138 8.13 -9.55 -0.96
N PHE A 139 7.42 -8.79 -1.79
CA PHE A 139 6.39 -9.33 -2.69
C PHE A 139 6.29 -8.51 -3.98
N SER A 140 5.70 -9.12 -5.00
CA SER A 140 5.50 -8.48 -6.30
C SER A 140 4.18 -8.91 -6.93
N TRP A 141 3.46 -7.93 -7.48
CA TRP A 141 2.31 -8.16 -8.33
C TRP A 141 2.73 -8.77 -9.67
N ASN A 142 1.94 -9.71 -10.16
CA ASN A 142 2.07 -10.17 -11.54
C ASN A 142 1.55 -9.08 -12.49
N LEU A 143 2.38 -8.66 -13.44
CA LEU A 143 2.05 -7.62 -14.42
C LEU A 143 1.25 -8.12 -15.64
N ASN A 144 0.92 -9.42 -15.69
CA ASN A 144 0.18 -10.04 -16.79
C ASN A 144 -1.15 -10.67 -16.35
N GLU A 145 -1.28 -11.02 -15.07
CA GLU A 145 -2.50 -11.61 -14.52
C GLU A 145 -2.92 -10.82 -13.28
N PRO A 146 -4.09 -10.14 -13.31
CA PRO A 146 -4.61 -9.41 -12.17
C PRO A 146 -4.75 -10.30 -10.94
N TRP A 147 -4.51 -9.71 -9.76
CA TRP A 147 -4.69 -10.38 -8.46
C TRP A 147 -3.77 -11.58 -8.19
N VAL A 148 -2.75 -11.81 -9.03
CA VAL A 148 -1.69 -12.79 -8.75
C VAL A 148 -0.49 -12.09 -8.11
N VAL A 149 0.01 -12.66 -7.02
CA VAL A 149 1.17 -12.16 -6.28
C VAL A 149 2.19 -13.28 -6.08
N CYS A 150 3.47 -12.92 -6.19
CA CYS A 150 4.57 -13.71 -5.68
C CYS A 150 5.08 -13.03 -4.40
N SER A 151 5.10 -13.74 -3.27
CA SER A 151 5.67 -13.23 -2.01
C SER A 151 6.67 -14.19 -1.41
N ALA A 152 7.74 -13.65 -0.83
CA ALA A 152 8.84 -14.39 -0.24
C ALA A 152 8.96 -14.08 1.26
N ALA A 153 9.26 -15.09 2.07
CA ALA A 153 9.46 -14.96 3.50
C ALA A 153 10.89 -15.36 3.91
N GLN A 154 11.31 -14.90 5.10
CA GLN A 154 12.67 -15.11 5.62
C GLN A 154 13.03 -16.57 5.93
N ASP A 155 12.06 -17.49 5.95
CA ASP A 155 12.24 -18.93 6.13
C ASP A 155 12.45 -19.71 4.82
N ASN A 156 12.82 -19.01 3.74
CA ASN A 156 13.02 -19.53 2.38
C ASN A 156 11.74 -19.98 1.66
N LEU A 157 10.56 -19.60 2.18
CA LEU A 157 9.29 -19.89 1.52
C LEU A 157 8.98 -18.82 0.46
N ILE A 158 8.68 -19.27 -0.77
CA ILE A 158 8.13 -18.43 -1.83
C ILE A 158 6.75 -18.98 -2.18
N GLN A 159 5.76 -18.10 -2.22
CA GLN A 159 4.39 -18.44 -2.59
C GLN A 159 3.95 -17.62 -3.79
N ILE A 160 3.36 -18.30 -4.78
CA ILE A 160 2.60 -17.65 -5.85
C ILE A 160 1.14 -17.99 -5.60
N TRP A 161 0.32 -16.97 -5.45
CA TRP A 161 -1.09 -17.11 -5.06
C TRP A 161 -1.95 -16.08 -5.78
N LYS A 162 -3.25 -16.38 -5.86
CA LYS A 162 -4.26 -15.54 -6.51
C LYS A 162 -5.42 -15.33 -5.54
N VAL A 163 -5.90 -14.10 -5.42
CA VAL A 163 -7.11 -13.82 -4.64
C VAL A 163 -8.34 -14.31 -5.42
N ALA A 164 -9.31 -14.88 -4.70
CA ALA A 164 -10.54 -15.38 -5.31
C ALA A 164 -11.38 -14.22 -5.86
N GLU A 165 -11.98 -14.41 -7.04
CA GLU A 165 -12.86 -13.42 -7.69
C GLU A 165 -14.06 -13.02 -6.82
N ALA A 166 -14.52 -13.89 -5.91
CA ALA A 166 -15.58 -13.54 -4.97
C ALA A 166 -15.22 -12.44 -3.95
N ILE A 167 -13.92 -12.12 -3.80
CA ILE A 167 -13.42 -11.08 -2.89
C ILE A 167 -13.15 -9.79 -3.65
N VAL A 168 -12.68 -9.89 -4.90
CA VAL A 168 -12.11 -8.76 -5.66
C VAL A 168 -12.80 -8.48 -6.98
N GLY A 169 -13.79 -9.30 -7.34
CA GLY A 169 -14.63 -9.08 -8.50
C GLY A 169 -15.55 -7.89 -8.25
N LYS A 170 -15.67 -7.02 -9.25
CA LYS A 170 -16.66 -5.94 -9.24
C LYS A 170 -18.03 -6.56 -9.48
N ASP A 171 -19.01 -6.23 -8.65
CA ASP A 171 -20.38 -6.66 -8.91
C ASP A 171 -20.84 -6.05 -10.24
N PRO A 172 -21.59 -6.77 -11.09
CA PRO A 172 -22.03 -6.24 -12.39
C PRO A 172 -22.85 -4.95 -12.29
N GLU A 173 -23.42 -4.66 -11.13
CA GLU A 173 -24.20 -3.45 -10.85
C GLU A 173 -23.31 -2.21 -10.60
N ASP A 174 -22.04 -2.40 -10.22
CA ASP A 174 -21.07 -1.34 -9.97
C ASP A 174 -20.23 -0.98 -11.21
N VAL A 175 -20.42 -1.71 -12.32
CA VAL A 175 -19.80 -1.38 -13.61
C VAL A 175 -20.60 -0.24 -14.25
N PRO A 176 -20.00 0.94 -14.51
CA PRO A 176 -20.69 2.00 -15.23
C PRO A 176 -21.25 1.45 -16.55
N MET A 177 -22.51 1.76 -16.87
CA MET A 177 -23.19 1.26 -18.07
C MET A 177 -22.38 1.44 -19.37
N GLU A 178 -21.46 2.40 -19.40
CA GLU A 178 -20.55 2.67 -20.52
C GLU A 178 -19.50 1.57 -20.77
N GLU A 179 -19.17 0.74 -19.77
CA GLU A 179 -18.23 -0.39 -19.91
C GLU A 179 -18.93 -1.71 -20.27
N ILE A 180 -20.24 -1.83 -20.05
CA ILE A 180 -21.03 -3.03 -20.35
C ILE A 180 -21.29 -3.18 -21.86
N GLU A 181 -21.19 -2.08 -22.62
CA GLU A 181 -21.49 -2.05 -24.06
C GLU A 181 -20.26 -2.19 -24.98
N ARG A 182 -19.08 -2.56 -24.47
CA ARG A 182 -17.85 -2.74 -25.26
C ARG A 182 -17.45 -4.19 -25.51
#